data_AF-V4AZ67-F1
#
_entry.id   AF-V4AZ67-F1
#
_cell.length_a   1.000
_cell.length_b   1.000
_cell.length_c   1.000
_cell.angle_alpha   90.00
_cell.angle_beta   90.00
_cell.angle_gamma   90.00
#
_symmetry.space_group_name_H-M   'P 1'
#
loop_
_entity.id
_entity.type
_entity.pdbx_description
1 polymer ?
#
loop_
_entity_poly.entity_id
_entity_poly.type
_entity_poly.pdbx_seq_one_letter_code
_entity_poly.pdbx_strand_id
1 'polypeptide(L)'
;MVLLPLLCLLPVLVFSTSTLNPTIKPRVTIEKDGSISVYVHNEVSVQSVDIQVTILKPFQLYNFVADFNKVTSEWWIKTPVNNLEDVESFELAVFYYYHVENNHQPQRKMYTETILVNQETGLQPQPHQISKREVTVLFDDFNGNQLNMNNWMYEVTASGGGTFTADRFGENFLQNGKLDVKGQWGSCTASFNNGCYRTGSNIPPIMSSKIISKVKISHGRVEVLAKIPVGDWIWPGIWLLPPDGGTGVYGGWPNSGEIDIMESRGNKNLKDVQGHIQGVKQTLSTIHFGNGRPNHRQHGHWKLKTDGSTWADDYHLYAVDWTQDHIKCTVDGNPVLDWKTPPEGYWKHENFSGNNLWAKGGPDAPFDGQYDLILNVAVGGTGGYFPDGWNNGADGKPWKDSSSTAMSDFWNNRSKWQHTWHGDDVAMKVKYVKMVQYN
;
A
#
# COMPACT_ATOMS: atom_id res chain seq x y z
N MET A 1 9.82 -52.84 -55.41
CA MET A 1 9.62 -53.66 -54.20
C MET A 1 9.04 -52.73 -53.13
N VAL A 2 7.74 -52.89 -52.90
CA VAL A 2 6.90 -52.48 -51.76
C VAL A 2 6.88 -50.99 -51.35
N LEU A 3 5.80 -50.32 -51.79
CA LEU A 3 5.10 -49.23 -51.10
C LEU A 3 4.25 -49.79 -49.94
N LEU A 4 4.16 -49.07 -48.81
CA LEU A 4 3.03 -48.91 -47.85
C LEU A 4 3.56 -48.16 -46.59
N PRO A 5 2.75 -47.44 -45.78
CA PRO A 5 1.62 -46.55 -46.09
C PRO A 5 1.63 -45.21 -45.30
N LEU A 6 0.71 -44.31 -45.69
CA LEU A 6 0.21 -43.17 -44.90
C LEU A 6 -0.25 -43.60 -43.49
N LEU A 7 0.09 -42.79 -42.47
CA LEU A 7 -0.74 -42.65 -41.27
C LEU A 7 -0.94 -41.17 -40.91
N CYS A 8 -2.19 -40.84 -40.61
CA CYS A 8 -2.76 -39.54 -40.29
C CYS A 8 -1.99 -38.74 -39.23
N LEU A 9 -1.65 -37.50 -39.55
CA LEU A 9 -1.47 -36.42 -38.58
C LEU A 9 -2.82 -35.73 -38.38
N LEU A 10 -3.56 -36.14 -37.35
CA LEU A 10 -4.63 -35.33 -36.77
C LEU A 10 -4.00 -34.43 -35.68
N PRO A 11 -4.43 -33.16 -35.55
CA PRO A 11 -3.90 -32.26 -34.54
C PRO A 11 -4.39 -32.72 -33.17
N VAL A 12 -3.46 -33.02 -32.26
CA VAL A 12 -3.76 -33.07 -30.83
C VAL A 12 -4.06 -31.63 -30.42
N LEU A 13 -5.35 -31.34 -30.22
CA LEU A 13 -5.77 -30.20 -29.42
C LEU A 13 -5.05 -30.28 -28.08
N VAL A 14 -4.09 -29.39 -27.86
CA VAL A 14 -3.63 -29.06 -26.51
C VAL A 14 -4.79 -28.31 -25.87
N PHE A 15 -5.63 -29.03 -25.13
CA PHE A 15 -6.49 -28.38 -24.15
C PHE A 15 -5.56 -27.69 -23.15
N SER A 16 -5.57 -26.36 -23.17
CA SER A 16 -5.18 -25.55 -22.02
C SER A 16 -5.95 -26.08 -20.82
N THR A 17 -5.30 -26.89 -19.98
CA THR A 17 -5.80 -27.16 -18.64
C THR A 17 -5.71 -25.83 -17.92
N SER A 18 -6.83 -25.13 -17.84
CA SER A 18 -7.03 -24.11 -16.81
C SER A 18 -6.57 -24.73 -15.51
N THR A 19 -5.48 -24.21 -14.94
CA THR A 19 -5.06 -24.57 -13.59
C THR A 19 -6.21 -24.16 -12.69
N LEU A 20 -7.04 -25.12 -12.30
CA LEU A 20 -8.08 -24.98 -11.31
C LEU A 20 -7.39 -24.49 -10.03
N ASN A 21 -7.49 -23.19 -9.76
CA ASN A 21 -7.10 -22.63 -8.49
C ASN A 21 -8.02 -23.27 -7.43
N PRO A 22 -7.51 -24.04 -6.45
CA PRO A 22 -8.35 -24.55 -5.39
C PRO A 22 -9.06 -23.37 -4.73
N THR A 23 -10.39 -23.45 -4.67
CA THR A 23 -11.20 -22.50 -3.91
C THR A 23 -11.36 -23.08 -2.51
N ILE A 24 -10.35 -22.87 -1.67
CA ILE A 24 -10.45 -23.13 -0.24
C ILE A 24 -11.39 -22.06 0.32
N LYS A 25 -12.56 -22.50 0.80
CA LYS A 25 -13.54 -21.64 1.49
C LYS A 25 -13.58 -22.04 2.96
N PRO A 26 -12.82 -21.36 3.82
CA PRO A 26 -12.96 -21.54 5.25
C PRO A 26 -14.40 -21.15 5.67
N ARG A 27 -15.06 -21.97 6.47
CA ARG A 27 -16.19 -21.55 7.30
C ARG A 27 -15.70 -21.41 8.72
N VAL A 28 -16.00 -20.28 9.33
CA VAL A 28 -15.61 -20.01 10.72
C VAL A 28 -16.83 -20.22 11.61
N THR A 29 -16.65 -20.81 12.78
CA THR A 29 -17.71 -20.97 13.78
C THR A 29 -17.12 -20.73 15.17
N ILE A 30 -17.84 -19.99 16.01
CA ILE A 30 -17.53 -19.91 17.44
C ILE A 30 -18.27 -21.05 18.14
N GLU A 31 -17.51 -21.92 18.79
CA GLU A 31 -18.04 -23.05 19.55
C GLU A 31 -18.59 -22.59 20.90
N LYS A 32 -19.44 -23.43 21.52
CA LYS A 32 -20.05 -23.13 22.82
C LYS A 32 -19.04 -22.92 23.95
N ASP A 33 -17.82 -23.44 23.80
CA ASP A 33 -16.73 -23.28 24.76
C ASP A 33 -15.84 -22.06 24.45
N GLY A 34 -16.23 -21.21 23.50
CA GLY A 34 -15.51 -19.98 23.12
C GLY A 34 -14.36 -20.20 22.14
N SER A 35 -14.07 -21.44 21.75
CA SER A 35 -13.06 -21.72 20.74
C SER A 35 -13.54 -21.36 19.32
N ILE A 36 -12.60 -21.09 18.42
CA ILE A 36 -12.89 -20.88 17.00
C ILE A 36 -12.63 -22.18 16.25
N SER A 37 -13.65 -22.64 15.54
CA SER A 37 -13.56 -23.70 14.56
C SER A 37 -13.42 -23.13 13.15
N VAL A 38 -12.37 -23.52 12.43
CA VAL A 38 -12.19 -23.22 11.00
C VAL A 38 -12.38 -24.52 10.21
N TYR A 39 -13.41 -24.56 9.38
CA TYR A 39 -13.71 -25.66 8.47
C TYR A 39 -13.20 -25.31 7.08
N VAL A 40 -12.34 -26.13 6.50
CA VAL A 40 -11.84 -25.92 5.13
C VAL A 40 -12.35 -27.02 4.22
N HIS A 41 -13.19 -26.64 3.25
CA HIS A 41 -13.56 -27.50 2.14
C HIS A 41 -12.62 -27.22 0.96
N ASN A 42 -12.09 -28.29 0.36
CA ASN A 42 -11.24 -28.18 -0.82
C ASN A 42 -11.79 -29.04 -1.96
N GLU A 43 -11.99 -28.41 -3.12
CA GLU A 43 -12.48 -29.06 -4.35
C GLU A 43 -11.36 -29.72 -5.16
N VAL A 44 -10.08 -29.55 -4.77
CA VAL A 44 -8.90 -30.04 -5.50
C VAL A 44 -7.94 -30.79 -4.57
N SER A 45 -7.29 -31.85 -5.05
CA SER A 45 -6.24 -32.54 -4.27
C SER A 45 -5.00 -31.65 -4.11
N VAL A 46 -4.53 -31.45 -2.88
CA VAL A 46 -3.33 -30.67 -2.52
C VAL A 46 -2.40 -31.53 -1.66
N GLN A 47 -1.07 -31.38 -1.81
CA GLN A 47 -0.09 -32.22 -1.09
C GLN A 47 0.01 -31.86 0.39
N SER A 48 0.01 -30.57 0.71
CA SER A 48 0.00 -30.04 2.07
C SER A 48 -0.70 -28.69 2.09
N VAL A 49 -1.29 -28.36 3.24
CA VAL A 49 -1.80 -27.02 3.53
C VAL A 49 -1.35 -26.61 4.93
N ASP A 50 -0.59 -25.53 5.04
CA ASP A 50 -0.28 -24.93 6.33
C ASP A 50 -1.29 -23.82 6.58
N ILE A 51 -2.00 -23.87 7.71
CA ILE A 51 -2.98 -22.83 8.06
C ILE A 51 -2.48 -22.03 9.24
N GLN A 52 -2.39 -20.73 9.03
CA GLN A 52 -2.19 -19.77 10.08
C GLN A 52 -3.50 -19.02 10.28
N VAL A 53 -4.01 -19.05 11.51
CA VAL A 53 -5.17 -18.29 11.92
C VAL A 53 -4.68 -17.09 12.73
N THR A 54 -5.01 -15.89 12.25
CA THR A 54 -4.70 -14.64 12.93
C THR A 54 -5.99 -13.95 13.31
N ILE A 55 -6.11 -13.60 14.58
CA ILE A 55 -7.20 -12.74 15.06
C ILE A 55 -6.72 -11.29 14.95
N LEU A 56 -7.47 -10.49 14.21
CA LEU A 56 -7.27 -9.05 14.06
C LEU A 56 -8.35 -8.37 14.93
N LYS A 57 -8.02 -7.99 16.17
CA LYS A 57 -8.82 -7.08 17.03
C LYS A 57 -7.93 -6.07 17.72
N PRO A 58 -8.53 -4.98 18.26
CA PRO A 58 -8.33 -3.63 17.75
C PRO A 58 -6.85 -3.19 17.76
N PHE A 59 -5.95 -3.84 18.51
CA PHE A 59 -4.52 -3.51 18.58
C PHE A 59 -3.57 -4.71 18.90
N GLN A 60 -3.98 -5.97 18.75
CA GLN A 60 -3.10 -7.13 19.02
C GLN A 60 -3.25 -8.27 17.99
N LEU A 61 -2.12 -8.74 17.44
CA LEU A 61 -2.04 -9.96 16.63
C LEU A 61 -1.85 -11.18 17.53
N TYR A 62 -2.79 -12.13 17.47
CA TYR A 62 -2.57 -13.49 17.96
C TYR A 62 -2.36 -14.41 16.77
N ASN A 63 -1.19 -15.07 16.69
CA ASN A 63 -0.86 -16.02 15.63
C ASN A 63 -0.99 -17.45 16.15
N PHE A 64 -1.86 -18.23 15.53
CA PHE A 64 -1.95 -19.67 15.73
C PHE A 64 -1.48 -20.36 14.45
N VAL A 65 -0.44 -21.19 14.55
CA VAL A 65 0.10 -21.96 13.42
C VAL A 65 -0.30 -23.42 13.62
N ALA A 66 -0.96 -24.00 12.62
CA ALA A 66 -1.25 -25.41 12.56
C ALA A 66 -0.67 -25.98 11.25
N ASP A 67 0.38 -26.81 11.37
CA ASP A 67 1.08 -27.45 10.25
C ASP A 67 0.49 -28.83 9.96
N PHE A 68 0.19 -29.13 8.70
CA PHE A 68 -0.39 -30.43 8.32
C PHE A 68 0.27 -31.06 7.11
N ASN A 69 0.80 -32.27 7.32
CA ASN A 69 1.28 -33.16 6.26
C ASN A 69 0.12 -34.06 5.79
N LYS A 70 -0.53 -33.69 4.68
CA LYS A 70 -1.75 -34.26 4.03
C LYS A 70 -3.09 -33.73 4.53
N VAL A 71 -3.86 -33.22 3.57
CA VAL A 71 -5.21 -32.68 3.80
C VAL A 71 -6.22 -33.43 2.93
N THR A 72 -7.19 -34.08 3.58
CA THR A 72 -8.35 -34.72 2.93
C THR A 72 -9.38 -33.67 2.49
N SER A 73 -10.37 -34.06 1.69
CA SER A 73 -11.39 -33.15 1.11
C SER A 73 -12.17 -32.30 2.15
N GLU A 74 -12.19 -32.71 3.41
CA GLU A 74 -12.82 -32.01 4.54
C GLU A 74 -12.02 -32.20 5.83
N TRP A 75 -11.95 -31.15 6.67
CA TRP A 75 -11.26 -31.16 7.97
C TRP A 75 -11.58 -29.91 8.82
N TRP A 76 -11.21 -29.96 10.10
CA TRP A 76 -11.60 -29.00 11.15
C TRP A 76 -10.37 -28.57 11.97
N ILE A 77 -10.22 -27.28 12.24
CA ILE A 77 -9.28 -26.75 13.24
C ILE A 77 -10.10 -26.15 14.37
N LYS A 78 -9.91 -26.60 15.61
CA LYS A 78 -10.48 -25.96 16.81
C LYS A 78 -9.35 -25.33 17.61
N THR A 79 -9.32 -24.00 17.71
CA THR A 79 -8.32 -23.28 18.52
C THR A 79 -8.97 -22.59 19.71
N PRO A 80 -8.49 -22.81 20.94
CA PRO A 80 -8.94 -22.04 22.08
C PRO A 80 -8.54 -20.58 21.90
N VAL A 81 -9.49 -19.66 22.08
CA VAL A 81 -9.20 -18.23 22.10
C VAL A 81 -9.42 -17.74 23.52
N ASN A 82 -8.33 -17.28 24.13
CA ASN A 82 -8.38 -16.67 25.46
C ASN A 82 -8.53 -15.15 25.29
N ASN A 83 -9.15 -14.47 26.26
CA ASN A 83 -9.24 -12.99 26.35
C ASN A 83 -10.17 -12.30 25.32
N LEU A 84 -11.28 -12.92 24.91
CA LEU A 84 -12.33 -12.26 24.10
C LEU A 84 -13.43 -11.57 24.92
N GLU A 85 -13.29 -11.55 26.25
CA GLU A 85 -14.36 -11.21 27.20
C GLU A 85 -14.92 -9.78 27.04
N ASP A 86 -14.17 -8.86 26.40
CA ASP A 86 -14.57 -7.45 26.24
C ASP A 86 -14.69 -6.98 24.79
N VAL A 87 -14.87 -7.89 23.82
CA VAL A 87 -14.73 -7.48 22.42
C VAL A 87 -15.93 -7.80 21.53
N GLU A 88 -16.55 -6.74 20.99
CA GLU A 88 -17.80 -6.77 20.20
C GLU A 88 -17.68 -7.48 18.84
N SER A 89 -16.57 -7.33 18.11
CA SER A 89 -16.34 -8.01 16.82
C SER A 89 -14.85 -8.23 16.54
N PHE A 90 -14.47 -9.37 15.94
CA PHE A 90 -13.09 -9.62 15.45
C PHE A 90 -13.11 -9.85 13.98
N GLU A 91 -12.03 -9.48 13.32
CA GLU A 91 -11.76 -10.05 12.02
C GLU A 91 -10.83 -11.26 12.16
N LEU A 92 -11.28 -12.40 11.64
CA LEU A 92 -10.44 -13.58 11.52
C LEU A 92 -9.76 -13.53 10.16
N ALA A 93 -8.43 -13.60 10.13
CA ALA A 93 -7.66 -13.85 8.93
C ALA A 93 -7.14 -15.30 8.95
N VAL A 94 -7.62 -16.10 8.01
CA VAL A 94 -7.14 -17.46 7.77
C VAL A 94 -6.19 -17.40 6.58
N PHE A 95 -4.91 -17.52 6.86
CA PHE A 95 -3.89 -17.74 5.84
C PHE A 95 -3.76 -19.22 5.60
N TYR A 96 -3.66 -19.61 4.34
CA TYR A 96 -3.31 -20.96 4.00
C TYR A 96 -2.23 -20.97 2.93
N TYR A 97 -1.18 -21.74 3.18
CA TYR A 97 -0.13 -22.05 2.23
C TYR A 97 -0.47 -23.40 1.63
N TYR A 98 -0.50 -23.53 0.30
CA TYR A 98 -0.76 -24.82 -0.31
C TYR A 98 0.24 -25.17 -1.39
N HIS A 99 0.55 -26.46 -1.49
CA HIS A 99 1.34 -27.05 -2.55
C HIS A 99 0.43 -27.76 -3.56
N VAL A 100 0.47 -27.31 -4.80
CA VAL A 100 -0.18 -27.97 -5.93
C VAL A 100 0.83 -28.94 -6.54
N GLU A 101 0.39 -30.16 -6.87
CA GLU A 101 1.21 -31.10 -7.64
C GLU A 101 1.71 -30.43 -8.92
N ASN A 102 3.04 -30.46 -9.12
CA ASN A 102 3.81 -29.82 -10.20
C ASN A 102 4.23 -28.35 -10.01
N ASN A 103 3.90 -27.70 -8.89
CA ASN A 103 4.35 -26.33 -8.62
C ASN A 103 5.41 -26.29 -7.50
N HIS A 104 6.61 -25.80 -7.82
CA HIS A 104 7.76 -25.80 -6.88
C HIS A 104 7.72 -24.63 -5.87
N GLN A 105 6.73 -23.74 -5.96
CA GLN A 105 6.59 -22.58 -5.08
C GLN A 105 5.25 -22.64 -4.32
N PRO A 106 5.26 -22.61 -2.97
CA PRO A 106 4.05 -22.58 -2.16
C PRO A 106 3.20 -21.35 -2.53
N GLN A 107 1.90 -21.56 -2.68
CA GLN A 107 0.96 -20.47 -2.94
C GLN A 107 0.34 -20.04 -1.61
N ARG A 108 0.45 -18.75 -1.26
CA ARG A 108 -0.21 -18.16 -0.08
C ARG A 108 -1.52 -17.52 -0.51
N LYS A 109 -2.61 -17.87 0.15
CA LYS A 109 -3.90 -17.16 0.05
C LYS A 109 -4.39 -16.79 1.43
N MET A 110 -5.20 -15.74 1.47
CA MET A 110 -5.90 -15.30 2.67
C MET A 110 -7.40 -15.35 2.43
N TYR A 111 -8.11 -15.81 3.44
CA TYR A 111 -9.54 -15.59 3.62
C TYR A 111 -9.72 -14.75 4.89
N THR A 112 -10.55 -13.71 4.82
CA THR A 112 -10.95 -12.97 6.03
C THR A 112 -12.44 -13.03 6.23
N GLU A 113 -12.86 -13.06 7.49
CA GLU A 113 -14.26 -12.99 7.87
C GLU A 113 -14.39 -12.17 9.15
N THR A 114 -15.25 -11.16 9.12
CA THR A 114 -15.60 -10.38 10.31
C THR A 114 -16.63 -11.15 11.12
N ILE A 115 -16.24 -11.57 12.32
CA ILE A 115 -17.06 -12.30 13.27
C ILE A 115 -17.57 -11.32 14.33
N LEU A 116 -18.89 -11.11 14.34
CA LEU A 116 -19.58 -10.40 15.40
C LEU A 116 -19.72 -11.32 16.63
N VAL A 117 -19.27 -10.84 17.79
CA VAL A 117 -19.40 -11.55 19.07
C VAL A 117 -20.63 -10.98 19.77
N ASN A 118 -21.76 -11.65 19.65
CA ASN A 118 -22.96 -11.25 20.38
C ASN A 118 -22.83 -11.71 21.84
N GLN A 119 -22.72 -10.77 22.79
CA GLN A 119 -22.61 -11.06 24.21
C GLN A 119 -23.96 -11.29 24.91
N GLU A 120 -25.08 -11.17 24.20
CA GLU A 120 -26.39 -11.37 24.81
C GLU A 120 -26.85 -12.83 24.73
N THR A 121 -26.69 -13.51 25.87
CA THR A 121 -27.41 -14.70 26.33
C THR A 121 -27.01 -16.06 25.74
N GLY A 122 -26.69 -17.00 26.65
CA GLY A 122 -26.18 -18.34 26.35
C GLY A 122 -27.15 -19.32 25.69
N LEU A 123 -27.78 -18.98 24.56
CA LEU A 123 -28.53 -19.95 23.75
C LEU A 123 -28.38 -19.68 22.24
N GLN A 124 -27.65 -20.60 21.59
CA GLN A 124 -27.67 -20.97 20.16
C GLN A 124 -27.26 -19.88 19.13
N PRO A 125 -26.18 -20.11 18.35
CA PRO A 125 -25.88 -19.25 17.20
C PRO A 125 -27.01 -19.35 16.17
N GLN A 126 -27.69 -18.23 15.90
CA GLN A 126 -28.63 -18.11 14.79
C GLN A 126 -27.86 -18.15 13.46
N PRO A 127 -28.44 -18.70 12.37
CA PRO A 127 -27.83 -18.67 11.05
C PRO A 127 -27.58 -17.21 10.63
N HIS A 128 -26.31 -16.85 10.47
CA HIS A 128 -25.90 -15.51 10.08
C HIS A 128 -26.56 -15.08 8.76
N GLN A 129 -27.26 -13.94 8.77
CA GLN A 129 -27.47 -13.20 7.54
C GLN A 129 -26.11 -12.65 7.09
N ILE A 130 -25.65 -13.11 5.92
CA ILE A 130 -24.42 -12.64 5.29
C ILE A 130 -24.65 -11.19 4.84
N SER A 131 -24.37 -10.22 5.71
CA SER A 131 -24.29 -8.82 5.33
C SER A 131 -23.03 -8.64 4.49
N LYS A 132 -23.19 -8.29 3.21
CA LYS A 132 -22.14 -7.97 2.21
C LYS A 132 -20.84 -8.77 2.32
N ARG A 133 -20.61 -9.69 1.37
CA ARG A 133 -19.30 -10.34 1.20
C ARG A 133 -18.23 -9.28 0.94
N GLU A 134 -17.48 -8.93 1.97
CA GLU A 134 -16.22 -8.21 1.89
C GLU A 134 -15.14 -9.19 1.48
N VAL A 135 -14.44 -8.92 0.37
CA VAL A 135 -13.39 -9.82 -0.14
C VAL A 135 -12.05 -9.16 0.14
N THR A 136 -11.24 -9.76 1.02
CA THR A 136 -9.82 -9.37 1.12
C THR A 136 -9.11 -9.75 -0.17
N VAL A 137 -8.67 -8.75 -0.91
CA VAL A 137 -7.97 -8.90 -2.19
C VAL A 137 -6.45 -8.86 -2.04
N LEU A 138 -5.95 -8.22 -0.98
CA LEU A 138 -4.54 -8.23 -0.62
C LEU A 138 -4.39 -8.29 0.89
N PHE A 139 -3.45 -9.11 1.34
CA PHE A 139 -2.87 -8.98 2.66
C PHE A 139 -1.39 -9.36 2.63
N ASP A 140 -0.59 -8.59 3.36
CA ASP A 140 0.82 -8.89 3.61
C ASP A 140 1.22 -8.44 5.02
N ASP A 141 1.78 -9.34 5.82
CA ASP A 141 2.33 -9.08 7.16
C ASP A 141 3.86 -8.93 7.15
N PHE A 142 4.50 -9.04 5.99
CA PHE A 142 5.93 -8.84 5.81
C PHE A 142 6.83 -9.70 6.74
N ASN A 143 6.32 -10.82 7.25
CA ASN A 143 7.06 -11.73 8.14
C ASN A 143 8.13 -12.57 7.40
N GLY A 144 8.14 -12.53 6.07
CA GLY A 144 9.16 -13.18 5.25
C GLY A 144 10.47 -12.39 5.22
N ASN A 145 11.58 -13.09 4.93
CA ASN A 145 12.91 -12.48 4.80
C ASN A 145 13.11 -11.65 3.51
N GLN A 146 12.11 -11.65 2.62
CA GLN A 146 12.12 -10.94 1.35
C GLN A 146 10.72 -10.42 1.04
N LEU A 147 10.64 -9.35 0.24
CA LEU A 147 9.37 -8.83 -0.25
C LEU A 147 8.65 -9.89 -1.09
N ASN A 148 7.36 -10.11 -0.81
CA ASN A 148 6.55 -11.03 -1.60
C ASN A 148 6.28 -10.44 -2.99
N MET A 149 7.04 -10.89 -3.98
CA MET A 149 6.94 -10.41 -5.36
C MET A 149 5.67 -10.87 -6.09
N ASN A 150 4.82 -11.71 -5.50
CA ASN A 150 3.48 -11.98 -6.03
C ASN A 150 2.50 -10.86 -5.66
N ASN A 151 2.70 -10.24 -4.50
CA ASN A 151 1.88 -9.14 -4.00
C ASN A 151 2.38 -7.79 -4.50
N TRP A 152 3.70 -7.63 -4.62
CA TRP A 152 4.35 -6.34 -4.82
C TRP A 152 5.26 -6.31 -6.03
N MET A 153 5.48 -5.11 -6.53
CA MET A 153 6.64 -4.75 -7.35
C MET A 153 7.35 -3.58 -6.69
N TYR A 154 8.65 -3.46 -6.90
CA TYR A 154 9.41 -2.28 -6.49
C TYR A 154 9.79 -1.45 -7.71
N GLU A 155 9.83 -0.13 -7.53
CA GLU A 155 10.27 0.78 -8.56
C GLU A 155 11.81 0.76 -8.66
N VAL A 156 12.34 0.59 -9.88
CA VAL A 156 13.78 0.61 -10.17
C VAL A 156 14.09 1.86 -10.98
N THR A 157 14.53 2.90 -10.28
CA THR A 157 14.87 4.22 -10.84
C THR A 157 16.18 4.74 -10.28
N ALA A 158 16.65 5.86 -10.80
CA ALA A 158 17.84 6.56 -10.32
C ALA A 158 17.76 7.00 -8.85
N SER A 159 16.57 7.01 -8.25
CA SER A 159 16.32 7.33 -6.85
C SER A 159 16.05 6.08 -6.00
N GLY A 160 16.30 4.86 -6.51
CA GLY A 160 15.99 3.57 -5.86
C GLY A 160 17.12 3.02 -4.97
N GLY A 161 16.87 2.50 -3.76
CA GLY A 161 17.84 1.64 -3.04
C GLY A 161 18.16 1.89 -1.55
N GLY A 162 17.42 2.75 -0.83
CA GLY A 162 17.48 2.88 0.64
C GLY A 162 18.83 3.29 1.28
N THR A 163 19.71 4.03 0.58
CA THR A 163 21.06 4.41 1.05
C THR A 163 21.51 5.73 0.42
N PHE A 164 22.62 6.34 0.88
CA PHE A 164 23.23 7.44 0.12
C PHE A 164 23.81 6.92 -1.20
N THR A 165 23.56 7.63 -2.29
CA THR A 165 24.14 7.29 -3.60
C THR A 165 25.67 7.32 -3.55
N ALA A 166 26.24 8.23 -2.75
CA ALA A 166 27.68 8.34 -2.54
C ALA A 166 28.28 7.12 -1.81
N ASP A 167 27.55 6.40 -0.97
CA ASP A 167 28.07 5.21 -0.30
C ASP A 167 28.37 4.08 -1.30
N ARG A 168 27.60 4.04 -2.40
CA ARG A 168 27.76 3.05 -3.46
C ARG A 168 28.76 3.47 -4.54
N PHE A 169 28.77 4.74 -4.91
CA PHE A 169 29.51 5.21 -6.09
C PHE A 169 30.62 6.24 -5.79
N GLY A 170 30.73 6.71 -4.54
CA GLY A 170 31.64 7.76 -4.09
C GLY A 170 31.08 9.19 -4.28
N GLU A 171 31.54 10.14 -3.46
CA GLU A 171 31.00 11.52 -3.48
C GLU A 171 31.20 12.22 -4.85
N ASN A 172 32.34 12.01 -5.51
CA ASN A 172 32.63 12.61 -6.82
C ASN A 172 31.65 12.14 -7.92
N PHE A 173 30.99 10.99 -7.74
CA PHE A 173 29.99 10.48 -8.67
C PHE A 173 28.76 11.39 -8.74
N LEU A 174 28.39 12.05 -7.64
CA LEU A 174 27.25 12.98 -7.61
C LEU A 174 27.47 14.25 -8.45
N GLN A 175 28.71 14.56 -8.80
CA GLN A 175 29.05 15.76 -9.58
C GLN A 175 29.35 15.43 -11.05
N ASN A 176 30.01 14.30 -11.31
CA ASN A 176 30.57 13.97 -12.63
C ASN A 176 30.13 12.60 -13.17
N GLY A 177 29.35 11.86 -12.38
CA GLY A 177 28.94 10.51 -12.71
C GLY A 177 27.94 10.43 -13.87
N LYS A 178 27.75 9.19 -14.34
CA LYS A 178 26.68 8.81 -15.25
C LYS A 178 26.00 7.58 -14.66
N LEU A 179 24.77 7.74 -14.21
CA LEU A 179 23.96 6.66 -13.65
C LEU A 179 23.04 6.14 -14.75
N ASP A 180 23.39 4.98 -15.31
CA ASP A 180 22.52 4.17 -16.16
C ASP A 180 21.88 3.08 -15.30
N VAL A 181 20.61 3.27 -14.95
CA VAL A 181 19.87 2.36 -14.06
C VAL A 181 19.74 0.98 -14.68
N LYS A 182 19.47 0.90 -15.99
CA LYS A 182 19.33 -0.40 -16.66
C LYS A 182 20.67 -1.14 -16.70
N GLY A 183 21.77 -0.42 -16.94
CA GLY A 183 23.12 -0.99 -16.86
C GLY A 183 23.50 -1.47 -15.46
N GLN A 184 23.07 -0.77 -14.41
CA GLN A 184 23.41 -1.09 -13.02
C GLN A 184 22.55 -2.21 -12.39
N TRP A 185 21.25 -2.28 -12.74
CA TRP A 185 20.28 -3.15 -12.09
C TRP A 185 19.52 -4.07 -13.07
N GLY A 186 19.92 -4.11 -14.34
CA GLY A 186 19.32 -4.96 -15.38
C GLY A 186 17.94 -4.52 -15.85
N SER A 187 17.30 -3.57 -15.16
CA SER A 187 15.97 -3.07 -15.47
C SER A 187 15.84 -1.59 -15.09
N CYS A 188 14.84 -0.92 -15.66
CA CYS A 188 14.37 0.36 -15.18
C CYS A 188 12.87 0.44 -15.40
N THR A 189 12.13 0.90 -14.38
CA THR A 189 10.66 0.94 -14.42
C THR A 189 10.11 2.33 -14.74
N ALA A 190 10.96 3.36 -14.85
CA ALA A 190 10.48 4.70 -15.24
C ALA A 190 10.14 4.77 -16.73
N SER A 191 9.05 5.48 -17.02
CA SER A 191 8.58 5.76 -18.38
C SER A 191 9.29 6.96 -19.04
N PHE A 192 10.18 7.64 -18.33
CA PHE A 192 10.90 8.83 -18.81
C PHE A 192 12.41 8.69 -18.60
N ASN A 193 13.21 9.23 -19.54
CA ASN A 193 14.67 9.08 -19.56
C ASN A 193 15.35 9.53 -18.26
N ASN A 194 14.86 10.61 -17.65
CA ASN A 194 15.36 11.12 -16.38
C ASN A 194 15.13 10.13 -15.20
N GLY A 195 14.24 9.15 -15.31
CA GLY A 195 14.08 8.12 -14.28
C GLY A 195 15.11 6.98 -14.41
N CYS A 196 15.57 6.69 -15.62
CA CYS A 196 16.48 5.58 -15.92
C CYS A 196 17.93 6.01 -16.17
N TYR A 197 18.16 7.28 -16.47
CA TYR A 197 19.47 7.80 -16.81
C TYR A 197 19.65 9.20 -16.20
N ARG A 198 20.74 9.39 -15.46
CA ARG A 198 21.11 10.67 -14.83
C ARG A 198 22.60 10.95 -15.01
N THR A 199 22.96 12.21 -15.12
CA THR A 199 24.36 12.62 -15.24
C THR A 199 24.67 13.85 -14.42
N GLY A 200 25.88 13.90 -13.89
CA GLY A 200 26.40 15.03 -13.13
C GLY A 200 25.51 15.44 -11.96
N SER A 201 25.35 16.75 -11.75
CA SER A 201 24.58 17.35 -10.65
C SER A 201 23.10 16.97 -10.57
N ASN A 202 22.57 16.24 -11.57
CA ASN A 202 21.20 15.73 -11.61
C ASN A 202 21.07 14.30 -11.04
N ILE A 203 22.15 13.68 -10.57
CA ILE A 203 22.11 12.38 -9.91
C ILE A 203 21.50 12.57 -8.50
N PRO A 204 20.42 11.83 -8.16
CA PRO A 204 19.84 11.88 -6.83
C PRO A 204 20.88 11.53 -5.76
N PRO A 205 21.05 12.36 -4.72
CA PRO A 205 22.00 12.07 -3.64
C PRO A 205 21.53 10.93 -2.73
N ILE A 206 20.22 10.65 -2.74
CA ILE A 206 19.57 9.61 -1.95
C ILE A 206 18.97 8.57 -2.88
N MET A 207 19.24 7.31 -2.58
CA MET A 207 18.50 6.15 -3.07
C MET A 207 17.49 5.76 -2.00
N SER A 208 16.21 5.62 -2.33
CA SER A 208 15.12 5.26 -1.43
C SER A 208 14.19 4.24 -2.11
N SER A 209 13.11 3.80 -1.47
CA SER A 209 12.27 2.72 -2.00
C SER A 209 10.83 3.17 -2.21
N LYS A 210 10.22 2.63 -3.28
CA LYS A 210 8.80 2.70 -3.59
C LYS A 210 8.35 1.31 -4.01
N ILE A 211 7.35 0.76 -3.31
CA ILE A 211 6.70 -0.49 -3.68
C ILE A 211 5.25 -0.22 -4.07
N ILE A 212 4.76 -1.01 -5.02
CA ILE A 212 3.45 -0.86 -5.65
C ILE A 212 2.76 -2.23 -5.60
N SER A 213 1.51 -2.27 -5.17
CA SER A 213 0.74 -3.51 -5.17
C SER A 213 0.47 -3.97 -6.61
N LYS A 214 0.52 -5.29 -6.84
CA LYS A 214 0.09 -5.90 -8.11
C LYS A 214 -1.43 -6.04 -8.16
N VAL A 215 -2.04 -6.26 -7.00
CA VAL A 215 -3.49 -6.25 -6.80
C VAL A 215 -3.99 -4.81 -6.87
N LYS A 216 -5.08 -4.61 -7.61
CA LYS A 216 -5.81 -3.35 -7.74
C LYS A 216 -7.05 -3.37 -6.87
N ILE A 217 -7.46 -2.20 -6.40
CA ILE A 217 -8.72 -1.99 -5.68
C ILE A 217 -9.56 -0.93 -6.39
N SER A 218 -10.89 -1.10 -6.34
CA SER A 218 -11.87 -0.16 -6.89
C SER A 218 -13.00 0.03 -5.89
N HIS A 219 -12.92 1.03 -5.00
CA HIS A 219 -13.76 1.10 -3.80
C HIS A 219 -13.49 -0.05 -2.82
N GLY A 220 -13.37 0.30 -1.55
CA GLY A 220 -13.01 -0.64 -0.52
C GLY A 220 -12.33 0.03 0.65
N ARG A 221 -11.81 -0.83 1.52
CA ARG A 221 -11.01 -0.44 2.67
C ARG A 221 -9.56 -0.82 2.43
N VAL A 222 -8.65 0.13 2.61
CA VAL A 222 -7.22 -0.13 2.67
C VAL A 222 -6.72 0.21 4.05
N GLU A 223 -5.99 -0.71 4.67
CA GLU A 223 -5.42 -0.56 6.00
C GLU A 223 -3.91 -0.83 5.94
N VAL A 224 -3.14 0.05 6.55
CA VAL A 224 -1.69 -0.09 6.66
C VAL A 224 -1.28 0.25 8.08
N LEU A 225 -0.81 -0.76 8.82
CA LEU A 225 -0.22 -0.55 10.15
C LEU A 225 1.25 -0.22 9.97
N ALA A 226 1.60 1.06 10.14
CA ALA A 226 2.95 1.55 9.88
C ALA A 226 3.42 2.54 10.94
N LYS A 227 4.73 2.62 11.09
CA LYS A 227 5.43 3.66 11.84
C LYS A 227 6.18 4.54 10.84
N ILE A 228 5.87 5.84 10.84
CA ILE A 228 6.49 6.79 9.91
C ILE A 228 7.96 7.09 10.30
N PRO A 229 8.82 7.41 9.34
CA PRO A 229 10.21 7.76 9.59
C PRO A 229 10.38 9.13 10.26
N VAL A 230 11.53 9.30 10.89
CA VAL A 230 12.05 10.53 11.48
C VAL A 230 13.38 10.87 10.80
N GLY A 231 13.50 12.13 10.38
CA GLY A 231 14.70 12.66 9.76
C GLY A 231 14.33 13.84 8.88
N ASP A 232 15.18 14.84 8.87
CA ASP A 232 14.90 16.05 8.11
C ASP A 232 14.79 15.74 6.61
N TRP A 233 13.79 16.36 5.98
CA TRP A 233 13.51 16.28 4.53
C TRP A 233 13.02 14.93 4.03
N ILE A 234 12.65 14.02 4.93
CA ILE A 234 12.03 12.73 4.59
C ILE A 234 10.51 12.92 4.41
N TRP A 235 9.96 12.28 3.37
CA TRP A 235 8.57 12.34 2.97
C TRP A 235 8.02 10.92 2.79
N PRO A 236 7.52 10.27 3.86
CA PRO A 236 6.77 9.01 3.75
C PRO A 236 5.40 9.20 3.09
N GLY A 237 4.98 8.20 2.31
CA GLY A 237 3.67 8.17 1.66
C GLY A 237 3.03 6.78 1.70
N ILE A 238 1.74 6.76 2.01
CA ILE A 238 0.81 5.63 1.84
C ILE A 238 -0.36 6.16 1.02
N TRP A 239 -0.49 5.72 -0.22
CA TRP A 239 -1.35 6.39 -1.19
C TRP A 239 -1.81 5.43 -2.27
N LEU A 240 -2.92 5.78 -2.90
CA LEU A 240 -3.53 5.07 -4.00
C LEU A 240 -3.37 5.91 -5.25
N LEU A 241 -2.87 5.28 -6.31
CA LEU A 241 -2.72 5.89 -7.62
C LEU A 241 -3.34 5.00 -8.70
N PRO A 242 -3.98 5.54 -9.74
CA PRO A 242 -4.40 4.74 -10.88
C PRO A 242 -3.23 3.98 -11.51
N PRO A 243 -3.49 2.82 -12.14
CA PRO A 243 -2.44 2.00 -12.73
C PRO A 243 -1.71 2.73 -13.86
N ASP A 244 -0.60 2.13 -14.27
CA ASP A 244 0.28 2.66 -15.31
C ASP A 244 0.80 4.07 -14.98
N GLY A 245 1.19 4.25 -13.71
CA GLY A 245 1.79 5.49 -13.22
C GLY A 245 0.82 6.68 -13.17
N GLY A 246 -0.46 6.43 -12.86
CA GLY A 246 -1.47 7.47 -12.75
C GLY A 246 -2.20 7.79 -14.06
N THR A 247 -2.11 6.92 -15.07
CA THR A 247 -2.82 7.13 -16.35
C THR A 247 -4.29 6.76 -16.24
N GLY A 248 -4.63 5.65 -15.58
CA GLY A 248 -6.03 5.30 -15.29
C GLY A 248 -7.01 5.39 -16.48
N VAL A 249 -8.28 5.64 -16.17
CA VAL A 249 -9.39 5.66 -17.15
C VAL A 249 -9.51 7.02 -17.86
N TYR A 250 -9.14 8.12 -17.20
CA TYR A 250 -9.34 9.49 -17.67
C TYR A 250 -8.05 10.16 -18.17
N GLY A 251 -6.95 9.41 -18.25
CA GLY A 251 -5.63 9.89 -18.66
C GLY A 251 -4.72 10.28 -17.50
N GLY A 252 -3.51 10.71 -17.84
CA GLY A 252 -2.42 10.97 -16.89
C GLY A 252 -2.79 11.89 -15.73
N TRP A 253 -2.12 11.69 -14.60
CA TRP A 253 -2.29 12.49 -13.39
C TRP A 253 -2.34 14.01 -13.67
N PRO A 254 -3.25 14.77 -13.05
CA PRO A 254 -4.20 14.37 -12.01
C PRO A 254 -5.58 13.94 -12.56
N ASN A 255 -5.69 13.68 -13.87
CA ASN A 255 -6.98 13.47 -14.53
C ASN A 255 -7.75 12.26 -14.01
N SER A 256 -7.04 11.20 -13.64
CA SER A 256 -7.61 9.95 -13.13
C SER A 256 -7.64 9.85 -11.61
N GLY A 257 -7.34 10.93 -10.90
CA GLY A 257 -7.37 10.97 -9.43
C GLY A 257 -6.11 10.40 -8.75
N GLU A 258 -5.98 10.69 -7.46
CA GLU A 258 -5.00 10.16 -6.51
C GLU A 258 -5.55 10.35 -5.09
N ILE A 259 -5.37 9.34 -4.22
CA ILE A 259 -5.83 9.37 -2.83
C ILE A 259 -4.64 9.12 -1.92
N ASP A 260 -4.19 10.17 -1.23
CA ASP A 260 -3.18 10.07 -0.20
C ASP A 260 -3.83 9.70 1.14
N ILE A 261 -3.67 8.44 1.54
CA ILE A 261 -4.18 7.93 2.81
C ILE A 261 -3.39 8.57 3.95
N MET A 262 -2.06 8.60 3.81
CA MET A 262 -1.16 9.26 4.73
C MET A 262 0.06 9.82 4.00
N GLU A 263 0.32 11.10 4.22
CA GLU A 263 1.63 11.70 4.07
C GLU A 263 2.07 12.35 5.38
N SER A 264 3.38 12.51 5.55
CA SER A 264 3.95 13.27 6.66
C SER A 264 5.33 13.81 6.27
N ARG A 265 5.90 14.65 7.13
CA ARG A 265 7.25 15.19 7.01
C ARG A 265 8.08 14.69 8.18
N GLY A 266 9.19 14.01 7.90
CA GLY A 266 10.08 13.40 8.90
C GLY A 266 10.79 14.41 9.81
N ASN A 267 10.71 15.70 9.50
CA ASN A 267 11.33 16.76 10.30
C ASN A 267 10.71 16.86 11.71
N LYS A 268 11.56 16.97 12.73
CA LYS A 268 11.10 17.20 14.12
C LYS A 268 10.67 18.64 14.39
N ASN A 269 11.31 19.60 13.73
CA ASN A 269 11.24 21.02 14.06
C ASN A 269 10.61 21.89 12.97
N LEU A 270 10.04 21.27 11.93
CA LEU A 270 9.53 21.99 10.77
C LEU A 270 8.27 22.78 11.12
N LYS A 271 8.29 24.05 10.77
CA LYS A 271 7.20 25.00 10.95
C LYS A 271 7.00 25.85 9.70
N ASP A 272 5.74 26.19 9.42
CA ASP A 272 5.42 27.16 8.38
C ASP A 272 5.84 28.59 8.78
N VAL A 273 5.62 29.55 7.87
CA VAL A 273 6.00 30.95 8.08
C VAL A 273 5.19 31.63 9.20
N GLN A 274 4.06 31.05 9.60
CA GLN A 274 3.23 31.48 10.73
C GLN A 274 3.62 30.79 12.03
N GLY A 275 4.56 29.83 12.00
CA GLY A 275 5.03 29.09 13.16
C GLY A 275 4.21 27.85 13.51
N HIS A 276 3.25 27.43 12.69
CA HIS A 276 2.51 26.19 12.91
C HIS A 276 3.40 24.98 12.60
N ILE A 277 3.23 23.91 13.37
CA ILE A 277 4.01 22.67 13.24
C ILE A 277 3.58 21.91 11.97
N GLN A 278 4.56 21.49 11.17
CA GLN A 278 4.35 20.81 9.87
C GLN A 278 5.12 19.48 9.76
N GLY A 279 5.86 19.10 10.81
CA GLY A 279 6.73 17.92 10.87
C GLY A 279 6.05 16.64 11.36
N VAL A 280 6.80 15.74 12.02
CA VAL A 280 6.36 14.40 12.49
C VAL A 280 5.16 14.38 13.44
N LYS A 281 4.74 15.53 13.94
CA LYS A 281 3.51 15.67 14.72
C LYS A 281 2.26 15.76 13.87
N GLN A 282 2.41 15.94 12.56
CA GLN A 282 1.33 16.09 11.61
C GLN A 282 1.26 14.86 10.68
N THR A 283 0.04 14.37 10.46
CA THR A 283 -0.28 13.43 9.39
C THR A 283 -1.31 14.09 8.48
N LEU A 284 -1.19 13.89 7.17
CA LEU A 284 -2.01 14.51 6.15
C LEU A 284 -2.70 13.45 5.32
N SER A 285 -3.93 13.72 4.90
CA SER A 285 -4.63 12.94 3.89
C SER A 285 -5.20 13.90 2.85
N THR A 286 -5.05 13.57 1.58
CA THR A 286 -5.39 14.46 0.47
C THR A 286 -5.98 13.67 -0.68
N ILE A 287 -6.93 14.25 -1.40
CA ILE A 287 -7.35 13.76 -2.71
C ILE A 287 -6.91 14.77 -3.77
N HIS A 288 -6.33 14.28 -4.86
CA HIS A 288 -5.90 15.10 -5.99
C HIS A 288 -6.69 14.73 -7.23
N PHE A 289 -7.17 15.73 -7.97
CA PHE A 289 -7.89 15.53 -9.21
C PHE A 289 -7.86 16.78 -10.09
N GLY A 290 -8.31 16.67 -11.34
CA GLY A 290 -8.55 17.82 -12.23
C GLY A 290 -7.96 17.63 -13.62
N ASN A 291 -8.16 18.59 -14.52
CA ASN A 291 -7.73 18.48 -15.91
C ASN A 291 -6.34 19.12 -16.14
N GLY A 292 -5.29 18.46 -15.62
CA GLY A 292 -3.92 18.96 -15.68
C GLY A 292 -3.71 20.30 -14.97
N ARG A 293 -2.51 20.88 -15.09
CA ARG A 293 -2.25 22.27 -14.63
C ARG A 293 -2.80 23.28 -15.64
N PRO A 294 -3.41 24.40 -15.21
CA PRO A 294 -3.58 24.89 -13.83
C PRO A 294 -4.87 24.41 -13.14
N ASN A 295 -5.61 23.49 -13.74
CA ASN A 295 -6.90 22.99 -13.24
C ASN A 295 -6.77 21.86 -12.21
N HIS A 296 -5.57 21.62 -11.70
CA HIS A 296 -5.34 20.71 -10.60
C HIS A 296 -6.04 21.25 -9.34
N ARG A 297 -6.73 20.37 -8.63
CA ARG A 297 -7.36 20.61 -7.36
C ARG A 297 -6.88 19.56 -6.38
N GLN A 298 -6.78 19.98 -5.13
CA GLN A 298 -6.44 19.12 -4.02
C GLN A 298 -7.34 19.49 -2.85
N HIS A 299 -7.90 18.47 -2.19
CA HIS A 299 -8.66 18.63 -0.97
C HIS A 299 -8.05 17.74 0.08
N GLY A 300 -7.48 18.35 1.10
CA GLY A 300 -6.77 17.63 2.13
C GLY A 300 -7.06 18.20 3.50
N HIS A 301 -6.83 17.37 4.49
CA HIS A 301 -6.93 17.73 5.90
C HIS A 301 -5.82 17.04 6.67
N TRP A 302 -5.58 17.49 7.90
CA TRP A 302 -4.48 17.00 8.71
C TRP A 302 -4.91 16.74 10.16
N LYS A 303 -4.10 15.96 10.87
CA LYS A 303 -4.17 15.78 12.32
C LYS A 303 -2.84 16.08 12.97
N LEU A 304 -2.87 16.85 14.05
CA LEU A 304 -1.71 17.24 14.84
C LEU A 304 -1.78 16.59 16.22
N LYS A 305 -0.67 15.99 16.66
CA LYS A 305 -0.48 15.59 18.06
C LYS A 305 -0.09 16.78 18.93
N THR A 306 -0.86 17.01 19.98
CA THR A 306 -0.71 18.15 20.91
C THR A 306 -0.25 17.74 22.31
N ASP A 307 -0.22 16.45 22.60
CA ASP A 307 0.14 15.85 23.90
C ASP A 307 1.65 15.72 24.12
N GLY A 308 2.47 16.23 23.20
CA GLY A 308 3.92 16.14 23.23
C GLY A 308 4.49 14.99 22.39
N SER A 309 3.70 13.94 22.13
CA SER A 309 4.09 12.81 21.29
C SER A 309 4.14 13.18 19.79
N THR A 310 4.61 12.25 18.97
CA THR A 310 4.65 12.34 17.50
C THR A 310 3.97 11.14 16.86
N TRP A 311 3.60 11.24 15.59
CA TRP A 311 3.12 10.08 14.82
C TRP A 311 4.25 9.09 14.51
N ALA A 312 5.50 9.46 14.78
CA ALA A 312 6.66 8.62 14.58
C ALA A 312 7.12 7.90 15.86
N ASP A 313 6.37 7.99 16.98
CA ASP A 313 6.75 7.35 18.24
C ASP A 313 6.38 5.85 18.24
N ASP A 314 5.26 5.48 17.63
CA ASP A 314 4.75 4.10 17.55
C ASP A 314 4.13 3.79 16.18
N TYR A 315 3.69 2.55 15.99
CA TYR A 315 2.87 2.12 14.87
C TYR A 315 1.46 2.69 14.99
N HIS A 316 0.94 3.16 13.87
CA HIS A 316 -0.40 3.70 13.73
C HIS A 316 -1.13 3.01 12.58
N LEU A 317 -2.44 2.82 12.74
CA LEU A 317 -3.28 2.24 11.71
C LEU A 317 -3.77 3.35 10.79
N TYR A 318 -3.16 3.48 9.62
CA TYR A 318 -3.60 4.37 8.56
C TYR A 318 -4.59 3.63 7.68
N ALA A 319 -5.77 4.20 7.47
CA ALA A 319 -6.78 3.54 6.65
C ALA A 319 -7.57 4.51 5.81
N VAL A 320 -8.05 4.05 4.64
CA VAL A 320 -9.09 4.73 3.86
C VAL A 320 -10.29 3.80 3.73
N ASP A 321 -11.46 4.37 3.90
CA ASP A 321 -12.75 3.81 3.53
C ASP A 321 -13.26 4.60 2.31
N TRP A 322 -13.29 3.96 1.16
CA TRP A 322 -13.58 4.60 -0.13
C TRP A 322 -14.75 3.89 -0.81
N THR A 323 -15.79 4.65 -1.09
CA THR A 323 -17.01 4.21 -1.78
C THR A 323 -17.39 5.23 -2.86
N GLN A 324 -18.45 4.95 -3.60
CA GLN A 324 -19.01 5.92 -4.55
C GLN A 324 -19.52 7.19 -3.84
N ASP A 325 -19.88 7.08 -2.56
CA ASP A 325 -20.48 8.18 -1.80
C ASP A 325 -19.45 9.02 -1.04
N HIS A 326 -18.26 8.46 -0.73
CA HIS A 326 -17.24 9.14 0.07
C HIS A 326 -15.83 8.56 -0.04
N ILE A 327 -14.86 9.38 0.37
CA ILE A 327 -13.48 9.00 0.68
C ILE A 327 -13.17 9.47 2.09
N LYS A 328 -12.94 8.52 3.00
CA LYS A 328 -12.66 8.81 4.41
C LYS A 328 -11.34 8.20 4.85
N CYS A 329 -10.35 9.06 5.13
CA CYS A 329 -9.06 8.63 5.65
C CYS A 329 -9.02 8.76 7.17
N THR A 330 -8.42 7.79 7.85
CA THR A 330 -8.32 7.72 9.31
C THR A 330 -6.92 7.36 9.77
N VAL A 331 -6.58 7.77 10.99
CA VAL A 331 -5.41 7.31 11.76
C VAL A 331 -5.90 6.80 13.12
N ASP A 332 -5.60 5.54 13.44
CA ASP A 332 -6.10 4.84 14.64
C ASP A 332 -7.62 4.95 14.80
N GLY A 333 -8.36 4.85 13.69
CA GLY A 333 -9.82 5.00 13.64
C GLY A 333 -10.32 6.45 13.74
N ASN A 334 -9.46 7.43 14.02
CA ASN A 334 -9.83 8.84 14.08
C ASN A 334 -9.83 9.47 12.68
N PRO A 335 -10.90 10.17 12.25
CA PRO A 335 -10.99 10.75 10.92
C PRO A 335 -9.97 11.87 10.71
N VAL A 336 -9.14 11.75 9.66
CA VAL A 336 -8.25 12.80 9.15
C VAL A 336 -8.96 13.58 8.05
N LEU A 337 -9.45 12.87 7.03
CA LEU A 337 -10.22 13.41 5.90
C LEU A 337 -11.59 12.69 5.86
N ASP A 338 -12.66 13.44 5.61
CA ASP A 338 -14.01 12.93 5.41
C ASP A 338 -14.63 13.70 4.23
N TRP A 339 -14.40 13.20 3.01
CA TRP A 339 -14.83 13.83 1.78
C TRP A 339 -16.05 13.11 1.21
N LYS A 340 -17.16 13.84 1.03
CA LYS A 340 -18.37 13.30 0.40
C LYS A 340 -18.35 13.57 -1.09
N THR A 341 -18.69 12.57 -1.88
CA THR A 341 -18.84 12.70 -3.32
C THR A 341 -19.93 13.75 -3.62
N PRO A 342 -19.61 14.80 -4.41
CA PRO A 342 -20.61 15.78 -4.80
C PRO A 342 -21.68 15.12 -5.68
N PRO A 343 -22.99 15.25 -5.36
CA PRO A 343 -24.05 14.60 -6.15
C PRO A 343 -24.11 15.11 -7.59
N GLU A 344 -23.63 16.34 -7.84
CA GLU A 344 -23.47 16.92 -9.17
C GLU A 344 -22.21 16.49 -9.93
N GLY A 345 -21.35 15.69 -9.29
CA GLY A 345 -20.04 15.27 -9.78
C GLY A 345 -18.94 16.31 -9.59
N TYR A 346 -17.69 15.84 -9.44
CA TYR A 346 -16.53 16.69 -9.18
C TYR A 346 -16.32 17.79 -10.23
N TRP A 347 -16.62 17.52 -11.51
CA TRP A 347 -16.39 18.49 -12.58
C TRP A 347 -17.21 19.78 -12.38
N LYS A 348 -18.49 19.60 -12.06
CA LYS A 348 -19.40 20.72 -11.82
C LYS A 348 -19.17 21.33 -10.45
N HIS A 349 -18.89 20.51 -9.43
CA HIS A 349 -18.57 20.97 -8.08
C HIS A 349 -17.43 22.00 -8.07
N GLU A 350 -16.40 21.74 -8.87
CA GLU A 350 -15.17 22.55 -8.95
C GLU A 350 -15.24 23.65 -10.01
N ASN A 351 -16.40 23.78 -10.66
CA ASN A 351 -16.67 24.76 -11.70
C ASN A 351 -15.62 24.70 -12.84
N PHE A 352 -15.20 23.50 -13.24
CA PHE A 352 -14.33 23.36 -14.40
C PHE A 352 -15.07 23.72 -15.69
N SER A 353 -14.35 24.37 -16.61
CA SER A 353 -14.87 24.79 -17.90
C SER A 353 -14.39 23.89 -19.04
N GLY A 354 -15.15 23.89 -20.14
CA GLY A 354 -14.83 23.10 -21.33
C GLY A 354 -15.45 21.70 -21.32
N ASN A 355 -14.87 20.79 -22.09
CA ASN A 355 -15.37 19.43 -22.23
C ASN A 355 -15.10 18.63 -20.95
N ASN A 356 -16.16 18.16 -20.30
CA ASN A 356 -16.05 17.36 -19.09
C ASN A 356 -15.34 16.03 -19.39
N LEU A 357 -14.12 15.91 -18.87
CA LEU A 357 -13.27 14.73 -19.01
C LEU A 357 -13.89 13.48 -18.37
N TRP A 358 -14.71 13.68 -17.34
CA TRP A 358 -15.33 12.64 -16.53
C TRP A 358 -16.78 12.35 -16.96
N ALA A 359 -17.23 12.89 -18.10
CA ALA A 359 -18.61 12.75 -18.56
C ALA A 359 -19.07 11.31 -18.81
N LYS A 360 -18.14 10.35 -18.90
CA LYS A 360 -18.43 8.92 -19.06
C LYS A 360 -18.51 8.16 -17.73
N GLY A 361 -18.08 8.78 -16.63
CA GLY A 361 -18.08 8.22 -15.28
C GLY A 361 -19.31 8.60 -14.47
N GLY A 362 -19.33 8.13 -13.22
CA GLY A 362 -20.33 8.51 -12.23
C GLY A 362 -20.03 9.84 -11.54
N PRO A 363 -20.87 10.27 -10.57
CA PRO A 363 -20.58 11.44 -9.73
C PRO A 363 -19.27 11.33 -8.95
N ASP A 364 -18.82 10.10 -8.68
CA ASP A 364 -17.58 9.73 -8.02
C ASP A 364 -16.34 9.86 -8.90
N ALA A 365 -16.48 10.01 -10.22
CA ALA A 365 -15.36 10.23 -11.13
C ALA A 365 -14.58 11.53 -10.78
N PRO A 366 -13.24 11.47 -10.68
CA PRO A 366 -12.36 10.44 -11.23
C PRO A 366 -12.00 9.27 -10.29
N PHE A 367 -12.63 9.17 -9.13
CA PHE A 367 -12.39 8.13 -8.13
C PHE A 367 -13.31 6.93 -8.31
N ASP A 368 -13.60 6.55 -9.55
CA ASP A 368 -14.43 5.39 -9.93
C ASP A 368 -13.63 4.31 -10.70
N GLY A 369 -12.31 4.44 -10.73
CA GLY A 369 -11.38 3.54 -11.41
C GLY A 369 -10.73 2.46 -10.52
N GLN A 370 -9.75 1.75 -11.08
CA GLN A 370 -8.83 0.87 -10.34
C GLN A 370 -7.62 1.66 -9.87
N TYR A 371 -7.13 1.35 -8.66
CA TYR A 371 -5.97 1.99 -8.05
C TYR A 371 -5.01 0.91 -7.53
N ASP A 372 -3.71 1.16 -7.71
CA ASP A 372 -2.63 0.42 -7.06
C ASP A 372 -2.29 1.12 -5.73
N LEU A 373 -1.97 0.34 -4.69
CA LEU A 373 -1.44 0.85 -3.42
C LEU A 373 0.06 1.08 -3.55
N ILE A 374 0.51 2.27 -3.14
CA ILE A 374 1.91 2.66 -3.15
C ILE A 374 2.37 2.96 -1.72
N LEU A 375 3.49 2.35 -1.36
CA LEU A 375 4.23 2.67 -0.13
C LEU A 375 5.62 3.18 -0.53
N ASN A 376 5.99 4.38 -0.07
CA ASN A 376 7.31 4.94 -0.37
C ASN A 376 7.85 5.79 0.77
N VAL A 377 9.15 6.06 0.66
CA VAL A 377 9.84 7.11 1.42
C VAL A 377 10.56 7.99 0.41
N ALA A 378 10.04 9.17 0.13
CA ALA A 378 10.73 10.16 -0.69
C ALA A 378 11.65 11.04 0.17
N VAL A 379 12.59 11.74 -0.47
CA VAL A 379 13.46 12.72 0.20
C VAL A 379 13.58 13.98 -0.62
N GLY A 380 13.35 15.13 0.03
CA GLY A 380 13.45 16.45 -0.58
C GLY A 380 12.40 16.70 -1.67
N GLY A 381 12.84 17.29 -2.78
CA GLY A 381 11.99 17.65 -3.92
C GLY A 381 11.85 19.17 -4.12
N THR A 382 11.53 19.58 -5.34
CA THR A 382 11.33 20.99 -5.73
C THR A 382 9.87 21.34 -6.02
N GLY A 383 8.96 20.41 -5.72
CA GLY A 383 7.52 20.55 -5.99
C GLY A 383 6.76 21.42 -4.98
N GLY A 384 7.45 22.03 -4.00
CA GLY A 384 6.83 22.83 -2.94
C GLY A 384 6.30 22.02 -1.76
N TYR A 385 6.51 20.70 -1.69
CA TYR A 385 6.10 19.89 -0.53
C TYR A 385 6.82 20.30 0.77
N PHE A 386 8.08 20.69 0.64
CA PHE A 386 8.84 21.46 1.63
C PHE A 386 8.98 22.90 1.12
N PRO A 387 8.06 23.82 1.44
CA PRO A 387 8.11 25.18 0.90
C PRO A 387 9.37 25.95 1.28
N ASP A 388 9.81 26.82 0.37
CA ASP A 388 10.85 27.80 0.67
C ASP A 388 10.40 28.77 1.76
N GLY A 389 11.30 29.08 2.70
CA GLY A 389 11.04 30.04 3.80
C GLY A 389 10.42 29.42 5.05
N TRP A 390 10.02 28.14 5.01
CA TRP A 390 9.67 27.40 6.21
C TRP A 390 10.88 27.21 7.12
N ASN A 391 10.63 27.23 8.42
CA ASN A 391 11.66 27.15 9.45
C ASN A 391 11.81 25.71 9.92
N ASN A 392 13.05 25.21 10.02
CA ASN A 392 13.36 23.90 10.60
C ASN A 392 14.51 24.05 11.61
N GLY A 393 14.25 24.75 12.71
CA GLY A 393 15.28 25.05 13.70
C GLY A 393 16.41 25.92 13.16
N ALA A 394 17.64 25.67 13.62
CA ALA A 394 18.80 26.48 13.24
C ALA A 394 19.25 26.27 11.77
N ASP A 395 18.90 25.13 11.19
CA ASP A 395 19.50 24.65 9.94
C ASP A 395 18.69 25.06 8.70
N GLY A 396 17.37 25.16 8.82
CA GLY A 396 16.47 25.57 7.74
C GLY A 396 16.55 24.67 6.49
N LYS A 397 15.81 25.00 5.44
CA LYS A 397 15.82 24.23 4.18
C LYS A 397 17.15 24.39 3.43
N PRO A 398 17.86 23.29 3.07
CA PRO A 398 19.19 23.37 2.45
C PRO A 398 19.20 23.65 0.94
N TRP A 399 18.05 23.71 0.26
CA TRP A 399 17.93 24.03 -1.17
C TRP A 399 16.77 25.00 -1.41
N LYS A 400 16.70 25.55 -2.63
CA LYS A 400 15.56 26.34 -3.14
C LYS A 400 14.80 25.57 -4.20
N ASP A 401 13.48 25.72 -4.24
CA ASP A 401 12.65 25.03 -5.24
C ASP A 401 12.96 25.50 -6.67
N SER A 402 13.39 26.74 -6.82
CA SER A 402 13.80 27.33 -8.10
C SER A 402 15.24 27.01 -8.51
N SER A 403 16.03 26.32 -7.65
CA SER A 403 17.42 26.02 -7.95
C SER A 403 17.54 24.92 -9.00
N SER A 404 18.27 25.20 -10.09
CA SER A 404 18.63 24.19 -11.09
C SER A 404 19.63 23.15 -10.56
N THR A 405 20.25 23.40 -9.40
CA THR A 405 21.19 22.51 -8.71
C THR A 405 20.66 22.02 -7.37
N ALA A 406 19.34 22.05 -7.14
CA ALA A 406 18.72 21.72 -5.85
C ALA A 406 19.22 20.40 -5.23
N MET A 407 19.45 19.36 -6.03
CA MET A 407 20.02 18.08 -5.57
C MET A 407 21.46 18.22 -5.04
N SER A 408 22.29 18.99 -5.73
CA SER A 408 23.66 19.29 -5.28
C SER A 408 23.65 20.20 -4.05
N ASP A 409 22.75 21.19 -3.99
CA ASP A 409 22.60 22.07 -2.85
C ASP A 409 22.21 21.27 -1.59
N PHE A 410 21.25 20.36 -1.73
CA PHE A 410 20.84 19.41 -0.68
C PHE A 410 22.03 18.58 -0.17
N TRP A 411 22.81 17.98 -1.06
CA TRP A 411 23.96 17.15 -0.70
C TRP A 411 25.12 17.92 -0.06
N ASN A 412 25.46 19.08 -0.63
CA ASN A 412 26.57 19.91 -0.15
C ASN A 412 26.28 20.52 1.23
N ASN A 413 25.00 20.69 1.58
CA ASN A 413 24.57 21.16 2.89
C ASN A 413 24.23 20.01 3.86
N ARG A 414 24.70 18.77 3.61
CA ARG A 414 24.37 17.60 4.47
C ARG A 414 24.75 17.74 5.93
N SER A 415 25.76 18.54 6.27
CA SER A 415 26.10 18.84 7.67
C SER A 415 24.91 19.42 8.46
N LYS A 416 23.98 20.08 7.78
CA LYS A 416 22.77 20.69 8.37
C LYS A 416 21.64 19.71 8.69
N TRP A 417 21.63 18.51 8.10
CA TRP A 417 20.47 17.61 8.22
C TRP A 417 20.84 16.15 8.44
N GLN A 418 22.01 15.70 7.97
CA GLN A 418 22.42 14.29 8.06
C GLN A 418 22.51 13.80 9.51
N HIS A 419 22.84 14.69 10.44
CA HIS A 419 22.89 14.37 11.86
C HIS A 419 21.51 14.03 12.46
N THR A 420 20.41 14.29 11.75
CA THR A 420 19.04 13.93 12.17
C THR A 420 18.62 12.54 11.68
N TRP A 421 19.43 11.90 10.84
CA TRP A 421 19.16 10.59 10.26
C TRP A 421 19.88 9.51 11.06
N HIS A 422 19.12 8.59 11.67
CA HIS A 422 19.66 7.59 12.60
C HIS A 422 19.16 6.18 12.29
N GLY A 423 20.06 5.32 11.79
CA GLY A 423 19.77 3.89 11.59
C GLY A 423 18.42 3.66 10.89
N ASP A 424 17.58 2.81 11.48
CA ASP A 424 16.27 2.48 10.91
C ASP A 424 15.17 3.53 11.15
N ASP A 425 15.46 4.62 11.87
CA ASP A 425 14.45 5.66 12.12
C ASP A 425 14.11 6.44 10.85
N VAL A 426 14.98 6.42 9.83
CA VAL A 426 14.70 7.05 8.53
C VAL A 426 13.85 6.19 7.60
N ALA A 427 13.52 4.96 8.01
CA ALA A 427 12.69 4.04 7.24
C ALA A 427 11.23 4.06 7.73
N MET A 428 10.28 3.99 6.80
CA MET A 428 8.91 3.63 7.13
C MET A 428 8.84 2.14 7.46
N LYS A 429 8.39 1.81 8.67
CA LYS A 429 8.29 0.42 9.14
C LYS A 429 6.84 -0.03 9.01
N VAL A 430 6.58 -1.07 8.23
CA VAL A 430 5.22 -1.55 7.96
C VAL A 430 5.05 -2.93 8.59
N LYS A 431 4.05 -3.08 9.46
CA LYS A 431 3.70 -4.35 10.09
C LYS A 431 2.75 -5.17 9.24
N TYR A 432 1.73 -4.53 8.66
CA TYR A 432 0.88 -5.20 7.68
C TYR A 432 0.20 -4.22 6.73
N VAL A 433 -0.23 -4.76 5.61
CA VAL A 433 -1.14 -4.16 4.63
C VAL A 433 -2.34 -5.08 4.47
N LYS A 434 -3.52 -4.49 4.37
CA LYS A 434 -4.76 -5.19 4.04
C LYS A 434 -5.62 -4.36 3.09
N MET A 435 -6.18 -5.00 2.07
CA MET A 435 -7.11 -4.38 1.14
C MET A 435 -8.37 -5.23 1.04
N VAL A 436 -9.51 -4.65 1.37
CA VAL A 436 -10.84 -5.26 1.31
C VAL A 436 -11.63 -4.56 0.22
N GLN A 437 -12.02 -5.30 -0.81
CA GLN A 437 -12.81 -4.80 -1.92
C GLN A 437 -14.30 -4.84 -1.55
N TYR A 438 -15.00 -3.72 -1.74
CA TYR A 438 -16.46 -3.68 -1.62
C TYR A 438 -17.12 -4.17 -2.91
N ASN A 439 -18.23 -4.89 -2.76
CA ASN A 439 -19.04 -5.41 -3.87
C ASN A 439 -20.26 -4.52 -4.16
#